data_AF-A0A162N9X4-F1
#
_entry.id   AF-A0A162N9X4-F1
#
_cell.length_a   1.000
_cell.length_b   1.000
_cell.length_c   1.000
_cell.angle_alpha   90.00
_cell.angle_beta   90.00
_cell.angle_gamma   90.00
#
_symmetry.space_group_name_H-M   'P 1'
#
loop_
_entity.id
_entity.type
_entity.pdbx_description
1 polymer ?
#
loop_
_entity_poly.entity_id
_entity_poly.type
_entity_poly.pdbx_seq_one_letter_code
_entity_poly.pdbx_strand_id
1 'polypeptide(L)'
;MIRIQRRDEYLLKKIGEYGILNNKTIDKIYGSAVQYPVRRRKKLADAKYIIKNNKYCSLGVKGRKYLEDELGIEHIRDVASAKYIRTRIGKIAEVLIELETIYNTYPSWELKDSDIISERKDKYYGKIVSKINGKSYFVYNLGGITSTKYINKAVSLKKRYIQKIREEIISKSQGGKIERVILLAEDKAVMDLYNESLVSLNVKEQLIIPWQDLGFDLIRKIGSENIEEKVMGYLYEDYDSPDWAYADYTTKEGQVVILVTNDGEKIVKVKQSQMINRYNRTDKFKLVVVCLESQYGKFKREFENLAIKTVPDSIL
;
A
#
# COMPACT_ATOMS: atom_id res chain seq x y z
N MET A 1 -10.96 -31.46 24.29
CA MET A 1 -10.48 -31.41 22.89
C MET A 1 -11.11 -30.18 22.23
N ILE A 2 -10.34 -29.33 21.51
CA ILE A 2 -10.90 -28.15 20.83
C ILE A 2 -11.34 -28.54 19.42
N ARG A 3 -12.57 -28.21 19.03
CA ARG A 3 -13.01 -28.30 17.63
C ARG A 3 -12.46 -27.13 16.84
N ILE A 4 -11.68 -27.39 15.79
CA ILE A 4 -11.15 -26.36 14.88
C ILE A 4 -12.31 -25.79 14.04
N GLN A 5 -12.38 -24.47 13.97
CA GLN A 5 -13.34 -23.72 13.17
C GLN A 5 -12.66 -23.17 11.91
N ARG A 6 -13.44 -22.78 10.91
CA ARG A 6 -12.93 -22.18 9.66
C ARG A 6 -12.00 -20.98 9.88
N ARG A 7 -12.30 -20.12 10.87
CA ARG A 7 -11.44 -18.98 11.22
C ARG A 7 -10.12 -19.40 11.88
N ASP A 8 -10.12 -20.50 12.64
CA ASP A 8 -8.88 -21.03 13.22
C ASP A 8 -8.02 -21.68 12.13
N GLU A 9 -8.63 -22.42 11.21
CA GLU A 9 -7.92 -22.99 10.06
C GLU A 9 -7.27 -21.89 9.23
N TYR A 10 -8.03 -20.83 8.91
CA TYR A 10 -7.49 -19.67 8.21
C TYR A 10 -6.33 -19.02 8.98
N LEU A 11 -6.48 -18.84 10.30
CA LEU A 11 -5.39 -18.36 11.15
C LEU A 11 -4.16 -19.27 11.04
N LEU A 12 -4.31 -20.58 11.19
CA LEU A 12 -3.20 -21.53 11.15
C LEU A 12 -2.50 -21.49 9.79
N LYS A 13 -3.26 -21.48 8.68
CA LYS A 13 -2.72 -21.31 7.31
C LYS A 13 -1.87 -20.05 7.19
N LYS A 14 -2.38 -18.91 7.69
CA LYS A 14 -1.64 -17.64 7.66
C LYS A 14 -0.43 -17.61 8.57
N ILE A 15 -0.46 -18.28 9.74
CA ILE A 15 0.75 -18.45 10.53
C ILE A 15 1.74 -19.38 9.81
N GLY A 16 1.28 -20.40 9.08
CA GLY A 16 2.14 -21.27 8.28
C GLY A 16 2.84 -20.52 7.15
N GLU A 17 2.11 -19.67 6.44
CA GLU A 17 2.63 -18.84 5.34
C GLU A 17 3.63 -17.77 5.82
N TYR A 18 3.31 -17.07 6.92
CA TYR A 18 4.12 -15.95 7.42
C TYR A 18 5.10 -16.36 8.54
N GLY A 19 5.00 -17.57 9.08
CA GLY A 19 5.72 -18.05 10.27
C GLY A 19 5.21 -17.45 11.59
N ILE A 20 4.86 -16.16 11.59
CA ILE A 20 4.26 -15.46 12.73
C ILE A 20 3.18 -14.47 12.29
N LEU A 21 2.22 -14.21 13.18
CA LEU A 21 1.26 -13.12 13.04
C LEU A 21 1.22 -12.25 14.29
N ASN A 22 1.02 -10.95 14.10
CA ASN A 22 0.88 -10.02 15.21
C ASN A 22 -0.56 -10.07 15.79
N ASN A 23 -0.72 -9.65 17.04
CA ASN A 23 -2.02 -9.76 17.71
C ASN A 23 -3.13 -8.95 17.02
N LYS A 24 -2.80 -7.79 16.43
CA LYS A 24 -3.75 -6.95 15.69
C LYS A 24 -4.29 -7.65 14.45
N THR A 25 -3.43 -8.31 13.67
CA THR A 25 -3.83 -9.12 12.51
C THR A 25 -4.75 -10.26 12.94
N ILE A 26 -4.42 -10.96 14.03
CA ILE A 26 -5.22 -12.09 14.51
C ILE A 26 -6.60 -11.61 14.98
N ASP A 27 -6.66 -10.47 15.66
CA ASP A 27 -7.93 -9.90 16.11
C ASP A 27 -8.83 -9.60 14.90
N LYS A 28 -8.28 -9.03 13.81
CA LYS A 28 -9.01 -8.82 12.55
C LYS A 28 -9.55 -10.11 11.92
N ILE A 29 -8.79 -11.21 11.94
CA ILE A 29 -9.24 -12.53 11.43
C ILE A 29 -10.52 -13.01 12.14
N TYR A 30 -10.61 -12.77 13.45
CA TYR A 30 -11.75 -13.19 14.26
C TYR A 30 -12.88 -12.16 14.33
N GLY A 31 -12.65 -10.93 13.84
CA GLY A 31 -13.62 -9.83 13.81
C GLY A 31 -13.57 -8.90 15.02
N SER A 32 -14.49 -7.94 15.07
CA SER A 32 -14.50 -6.81 16.03
C SER A 32 -14.82 -7.16 17.49
N ALA A 33 -15.20 -8.40 17.79
CA ALA A 33 -15.59 -8.81 19.14
C ALA A 33 -14.38 -8.93 20.08
N VAL A 34 -14.04 -7.88 20.82
CA VAL A 34 -12.84 -7.73 21.68
C VAL A 34 -12.39 -9.00 22.43
N GLN A 35 -13.32 -9.69 23.10
CA GLN A 35 -12.99 -10.84 23.97
C GLN A 35 -12.87 -12.17 23.22
N TYR A 36 -13.48 -12.28 22.03
CA TYR A 36 -13.54 -13.54 21.30
C TYR A 36 -12.16 -14.01 20.78
N PRO A 37 -11.36 -13.17 20.08
CA PRO A 37 -10.01 -13.53 19.63
C PRO A 37 -9.10 -13.92 20.80
N VAL A 38 -9.20 -13.21 21.93
CA VAL A 38 -8.39 -13.48 23.13
C VAL A 38 -8.69 -14.88 23.70
N ARG A 39 -9.98 -15.20 23.91
CA ARG A 39 -10.41 -16.51 24.40
C ARG A 39 -10.05 -17.61 23.41
N ARG A 40 -10.21 -17.38 22.10
CA ARG A 40 -9.91 -18.37 21.07
C ARG A 40 -8.42 -18.67 20.98
N ARG A 41 -7.56 -17.65 20.97
CA ARG A 41 -6.10 -17.82 21.05
C ARG A 41 -5.67 -18.58 22.29
N LYS A 42 -6.28 -18.31 23.46
CA LYS A 42 -5.97 -19.06 24.68
C LYS A 42 -6.29 -20.55 24.50
N LYS A 43 -7.50 -20.89 24.03
CA LYS A 43 -7.90 -22.28 23.78
C LYS A 43 -6.99 -22.99 22.77
N LEU A 44 -6.60 -22.33 21.67
CA LEU A 44 -5.67 -22.88 20.69
C LEU A 44 -4.27 -23.10 21.27
N ALA A 45 -3.80 -22.19 22.12
CA ALA A 45 -2.51 -22.30 22.79
C ALA A 45 -2.50 -23.43 23.83
N ASP A 46 -3.54 -23.52 24.67
CA ASP A 46 -3.70 -24.59 25.66
C ASP A 46 -3.77 -25.97 24.97
N ALA A 47 -4.37 -26.03 23.79
CA ALA A 47 -4.42 -27.22 22.95
C ALA A 47 -3.15 -27.45 22.09
N LYS A 48 -2.10 -26.61 22.22
CA LYS A 48 -0.81 -26.69 21.51
C LYS A 48 -0.87 -26.51 19.99
N TYR A 49 -1.94 -25.89 19.46
CA TYR A 49 -2.04 -25.52 18.05
C TYR A 49 -1.19 -24.29 17.72
N ILE A 50 -1.10 -23.34 18.65
CA ILE A 50 -0.28 -22.14 18.50
C ILE A 50 0.61 -21.94 19.73
N ILE A 51 1.70 -21.20 19.56
CA ILE A 51 2.50 -20.63 20.64
C ILE A 51 2.24 -19.12 20.62
N LYS A 52 1.86 -18.54 21.77
CA LYS A 52 1.54 -17.11 21.86
C LYS A 52 2.46 -16.39 22.83
N ASN A 53 2.77 -15.14 22.52
CA ASN A 53 3.34 -14.17 23.45
C ASN A 53 2.54 -12.85 23.38
N ASN A 54 2.99 -11.82 24.10
CA ASN A 54 2.28 -10.53 24.17
C ASN A 54 2.23 -9.77 22.83
N LYS A 55 3.01 -10.16 21.83
CA LYS A 55 3.12 -9.45 20.54
C LYS A 55 2.69 -10.29 19.33
N TYR A 56 3.04 -11.57 19.35
CA TYR A 56 2.93 -12.46 18.19
C TYR A 56 2.41 -13.84 18.58
N CYS A 57 1.84 -14.54 17.60
CA CYS A 57 1.60 -15.98 17.64
C CYS A 57 2.38 -16.68 16.53
N SER A 58 2.84 -17.91 16.80
CA SER A 58 3.45 -18.85 15.85
C SER A 58 2.78 -20.21 15.95
N LEU A 59 3.08 -21.14 15.02
CA LEU A 59 2.56 -22.50 15.09
C LEU A 59 3.13 -23.23 16.30
N GLY A 60 2.27 -23.99 16.98
CA GLY A 60 2.67 -25.01 17.93
C GLY A 60 2.77 -26.38 17.26
N VAL A 61 3.24 -27.38 17.99
CA VAL A 61 3.49 -28.73 17.45
C VAL A 61 2.23 -29.34 16.82
N LYS A 62 1.06 -29.20 17.46
CA LYS A 62 -0.20 -29.73 16.88
C LYS A 62 -0.69 -28.90 15.69
N GLY A 63 -0.41 -27.61 15.67
CA GLY A 63 -0.80 -26.74 14.57
C GLY A 63 -0.02 -27.05 13.31
N ARG A 64 1.30 -27.28 13.45
CA ARG A 64 2.16 -27.70 12.33
C ARG A 64 1.68 -29.03 11.75
N LYS A 65 1.51 -30.06 12.60
CA LYS A 65 0.96 -31.35 12.18
C LYS A 65 -0.41 -31.24 11.52
N TYR A 66 -1.31 -30.42 12.06
CA TYR A 66 -2.61 -30.19 11.43
C TYR A 66 -2.50 -29.60 10.02
N LEU A 67 -1.55 -28.70 9.77
CA LEU A 67 -1.34 -28.16 8.41
C LEU A 67 -0.70 -29.19 7.48
N GLU A 68 0.27 -29.97 7.96
CA GLU A 68 0.97 -31.01 7.18
C GLU A 68 0.06 -32.21 6.88
N ASP A 69 -0.46 -32.85 7.93
CA ASP A 69 -1.14 -34.14 7.86
C ASP A 69 -2.59 -34.02 7.35
N GLU A 70 -3.33 -33.02 7.83
CA GLU A 70 -4.78 -32.90 7.54
C GLU A 70 -5.07 -32.01 6.32
N LEU A 71 -4.19 -31.04 6.03
CA LEU A 71 -4.40 -30.07 4.96
C LEU A 71 -3.37 -30.16 3.82
N GLY A 72 -2.36 -31.03 3.93
CA GLY A 72 -1.37 -31.26 2.88
C GLY A 72 -0.49 -30.05 2.56
N ILE A 73 -0.25 -29.16 3.54
CA ILE A 73 0.60 -27.98 3.33
C ILE A 73 2.06 -28.38 3.56
N GLU A 74 2.83 -28.47 2.48
CA GLU A 74 4.23 -28.90 2.50
C GLU A 74 5.20 -27.77 2.91
N HIS A 75 4.88 -26.53 2.57
CA HIS A 75 5.75 -25.37 2.81
C HIS A 75 5.25 -24.53 3.98
N ILE A 76 5.74 -24.85 5.18
CA ILE A 76 5.49 -24.09 6.41
C ILE A 76 6.73 -23.26 6.75
N ARG A 77 6.58 -21.94 6.82
CA ARG A 77 7.67 -21.03 7.13
C ARG A 77 8.08 -21.15 8.60
N ASP A 78 9.38 -21.23 8.83
CA ASP A 78 9.93 -21.19 10.19
C ASP A 78 9.90 -19.80 10.81
N VAL A 79 9.87 -19.78 12.14
CA VAL A 79 9.90 -18.53 12.92
C VAL A 79 11.30 -17.94 12.88
N ALA A 80 11.43 -16.74 12.31
CA ALA A 80 12.70 -16.03 12.26
C ALA A 80 13.26 -15.77 13.68
N SER A 81 14.56 -16.03 13.86
CA SER A 81 15.28 -15.88 15.14
C SER A 81 15.48 -14.42 15.55
N ALA A 82 15.69 -13.52 14.60
CA ALA A 82 15.97 -12.12 14.87
C ALA A 82 14.70 -11.28 15.09
N LYS A 83 14.66 -10.50 16.18
CA LYS A 83 13.52 -9.65 16.57
C LYS A 83 13.09 -8.68 15.47
N TYR A 84 14.04 -8.07 14.74
CA TYR A 84 13.72 -7.11 13.69
C TYR A 84 13.03 -7.78 12.49
N ILE A 85 13.44 -8.99 12.12
CA ILE A 85 12.83 -9.78 11.05
C ILE A 85 11.40 -10.13 11.43
N ARG A 86 11.17 -10.60 12.67
CA ARG A 86 9.82 -10.85 13.19
C ARG A 86 8.92 -9.61 13.11
N THR A 87 9.41 -8.45 13.55
CA THR A 87 8.65 -7.21 13.45
C THR A 87 8.31 -6.87 11.99
N ARG A 88 9.26 -7.07 11.07
CA ARG A 88 9.05 -6.84 9.64
C ARG A 88 8.00 -7.79 9.06
N ILE A 89 8.11 -9.09 9.32
CA ILE A 89 7.16 -10.11 8.88
C ILE A 89 5.76 -9.81 9.41
N GLY A 90 5.63 -9.50 10.70
CA GLY A 90 4.34 -9.17 11.30
C GLY A 90 3.70 -7.92 10.71
N LYS A 91 4.51 -6.95 10.26
CA LYS A 91 4.06 -5.76 9.53
C LYS A 91 3.65 -6.07 8.09
N ILE A 92 4.37 -6.95 7.40
CA ILE A 92 4.01 -7.41 6.04
C ILE A 92 2.67 -8.15 6.11
N ALA A 93 2.52 -9.09 7.06
CA ALA A 93 1.29 -9.83 7.27
C ALA A 93 0.09 -8.91 7.54
N GLU A 94 0.28 -7.90 8.39
CA GLU A 94 -0.78 -6.92 8.69
C GLU A 94 -1.29 -6.19 7.44
N VAL A 95 -0.39 -5.84 6.52
CA VAL A 95 -0.74 -5.11 5.29
C VAL A 95 -1.35 -6.03 4.24
N LEU A 96 -0.73 -7.18 3.99
CA LEU A 96 -1.14 -8.05 2.89
C LEU A 96 -2.44 -8.78 3.23
N ILE A 97 -2.57 -9.36 4.43
CA ILE A 97 -3.78 -10.08 4.83
C ILE A 97 -5.02 -9.16 4.80
N GLU A 98 -4.85 -7.88 5.14
CA GLU A 98 -5.91 -6.86 5.08
C GLU A 98 -6.46 -6.64 3.66
N LEU A 99 -5.65 -6.92 2.64
CA LEU A 99 -5.95 -6.64 1.23
C LEU A 99 -6.33 -7.90 0.44
N GLU A 100 -6.18 -9.10 1.03
CA GLU A 100 -6.44 -10.40 0.36
C GLU A 100 -7.86 -10.58 -0.14
N THR A 101 -8.84 -9.81 0.36
CA THR A 101 -10.22 -9.89 -0.12
C THR A 101 -10.36 -9.38 -1.55
N ILE A 102 -9.61 -8.33 -1.93
CA ILE A 102 -9.66 -7.68 -3.26
C ILE A 102 -8.45 -8.04 -4.12
N TYR A 103 -7.33 -8.39 -3.49
CA TYR A 103 -6.05 -8.61 -4.15
C TYR A 103 -5.53 -10.03 -3.97
N ASN A 104 -4.85 -10.55 -4.99
CA ASN A 104 -3.85 -11.59 -4.80
C ASN A 104 -2.60 -10.94 -4.21
N THR A 105 -2.08 -11.49 -3.11
CA THR A 105 -0.98 -10.88 -2.36
C THR A 105 0.24 -11.78 -2.38
N TYR A 106 1.40 -11.20 -2.65
CA TYR A 106 2.67 -11.90 -2.76
C TYR A 106 3.66 -11.22 -1.81
N PRO A 107 3.94 -11.79 -0.63
CA PRO A 107 4.91 -11.21 0.28
C PRO A 107 6.31 -11.14 -0.33
N SER A 108 7.11 -10.18 0.15
CA SER A 108 8.40 -9.84 -0.47
C SER A 108 9.41 -10.98 -0.57
N TRP A 109 9.27 -12.06 0.19
CA TRP A 109 10.15 -13.24 0.08
C TRP A 109 9.75 -14.20 -1.04
N GLU A 110 8.49 -14.22 -1.48
CA GLU A 110 8.05 -15.04 -2.61
C GLU A 110 8.44 -14.41 -3.96
N LEU A 111 8.67 -13.10 -3.96
CA LEU A 111 9.01 -12.33 -5.15
C LEU A 111 10.52 -12.24 -5.42
N LYS A 112 11.32 -12.75 -4.50
CA LYS A 112 12.78 -12.79 -4.65
C LYS A 112 13.12 -14.03 -5.44
N ASP A 113 13.78 -13.84 -6.59
CA ASP A 113 14.51 -14.93 -7.23
C ASP A 113 15.36 -15.61 -6.16
N SER A 114 15.23 -16.94 -6.10
CA SER A 114 15.87 -17.83 -5.12
C SER A 114 17.38 -17.67 -5.03
N ASP A 115 18.00 -16.97 -5.97
CA ASP A 115 19.45 -16.79 -6.09
C ASP A 115 20.04 -15.63 -5.29
N ILE A 116 19.23 -14.81 -4.59
CA ILE A 116 19.78 -13.77 -3.71
C ILE A 116 19.07 -13.79 -2.35
N ILE A 117 19.58 -14.67 -1.49
CA ILE A 117 19.28 -14.82 -0.06
C ILE A 117 19.69 -13.55 0.70
N SER A 118 18.94 -12.48 0.50
CA SER A 118 19.01 -11.29 1.33
C SER A 118 17.61 -10.77 1.55
N GLU A 119 17.02 -11.19 2.67
CA GLU A 119 15.85 -10.54 3.26
C GLU A 119 16.04 -9.02 3.44
N ARG A 120 17.28 -8.52 3.35
CA ARG A 120 17.69 -7.12 3.51
C ARG A 120 17.73 -6.28 2.22
N LYS A 121 17.87 -6.87 1.02
CA LYS A 121 18.08 -6.07 -0.21
C LYS A 121 16.85 -5.26 -0.61
N ASP A 122 15.67 -5.87 -0.49
CA ASP A 122 14.43 -5.28 -0.96
C ASP A 122 13.57 -4.72 0.19
N LYS A 123 13.21 -3.43 0.10
CA LYS A 123 12.45 -2.74 1.14
C LYS A 123 10.94 -2.87 1.00
N TYR A 124 10.44 -3.22 -0.19
CA TYR A 124 9.01 -3.46 -0.36
C TYR A 124 8.52 -4.60 0.53
N TYR A 125 7.26 -4.52 0.93
CA TYR A 125 6.59 -5.48 1.79
C TYR A 125 6.05 -6.67 0.99
N GLY A 126 5.60 -6.40 -0.23
CA GLY A 126 5.14 -7.39 -1.19
C GLY A 126 4.58 -6.72 -2.44
N LYS A 127 3.97 -7.53 -3.29
CA LYS A 127 3.18 -7.12 -4.45
C LYS A 127 1.74 -7.50 -4.21
N ILE A 128 0.82 -6.63 -4.60
CA ILE A 128 -0.60 -6.93 -4.66
C ILE A 128 -1.06 -6.84 -6.12
N VAL A 129 -1.95 -7.73 -6.54
CA VAL A 129 -2.53 -7.77 -7.89
C VAL A 129 -4.04 -7.83 -7.76
N SER A 130 -4.75 -6.84 -8.29
CA SER A 130 -6.21 -6.81 -8.18
C SER A 130 -6.80 -8.05 -8.85
N LYS A 131 -7.74 -8.71 -8.15
CA LYS A 131 -8.50 -9.84 -8.69
C LYS A 131 -9.51 -9.42 -9.76
N ILE A 132 -9.82 -8.12 -9.84
CA ILE A 132 -10.88 -7.58 -10.70
C ILE A 132 -10.28 -6.95 -11.95
N ASN A 133 -9.34 -6.02 -11.80
CA ASN A 133 -8.80 -5.22 -12.93
C ASN A 133 -7.34 -5.57 -13.28
N GLY A 134 -6.71 -6.51 -12.57
CA GLY A 134 -5.32 -6.92 -12.81
C GLY A 134 -4.27 -5.85 -12.49
N LYS A 135 -4.64 -4.63 -12.06
CA LYS A 135 -3.68 -3.59 -11.66
C LYS A 135 -2.81 -4.14 -10.52
N SER A 136 -1.49 -4.03 -10.69
CA SER A 136 -0.52 -4.53 -9.72
C SER A 136 0.30 -3.42 -9.09
N TYR A 137 0.51 -3.50 -7.77
CA TYR A 137 1.24 -2.51 -6.99
C TYR A 137 2.32 -3.17 -6.14
N PHE A 138 3.50 -2.56 -6.09
CA PHE A 138 4.49 -2.85 -5.06
C PHE A 138 4.22 -1.99 -3.84
N VAL A 139 4.09 -2.63 -2.68
CA VAL A 139 3.74 -1.95 -1.43
C VAL A 139 4.99 -1.71 -0.61
N TYR A 140 5.24 -0.48 -0.21
CA TYR A 140 6.33 -0.09 0.69
C TYR A 140 5.76 0.49 1.99
N ASN A 141 6.55 0.45 3.05
CA ASN A 141 6.26 1.17 4.29
C ASN A 141 7.37 2.19 4.58
N LEU A 142 6.96 3.44 4.72
CA LEU A 142 7.83 4.55 5.13
C LEU A 142 8.08 4.54 6.66
N GLY A 143 7.24 3.85 7.44
CA GLY A 143 7.29 3.72 8.89
C GLY A 143 7.01 5.04 9.62
N GLY A 144 6.81 5.04 10.93
CA GLY A 144 6.60 6.28 11.70
C GLY A 144 7.89 6.98 12.18
N ILE A 145 7.76 8.20 12.70
CA ILE A 145 8.80 8.91 13.48
C ILE A 145 8.59 8.60 14.96
N THR A 146 9.40 7.68 15.51
CA THR A 146 9.15 7.10 16.84
C THR A 146 9.88 7.79 18.00
N SER A 147 10.73 8.78 17.75
CA SER A 147 11.57 9.42 18.78
C SER A 147 11.21 10.89 18.98
N THR A 148 10.67 11.21 20.15
CA THR A 148 10.35 12.58 20.59
C THR A 148 11.55 13.29 21.24
N LYS A 149 12.56 12.55 21.72
CA LYS A 149 13.72 13.14 22.44
C LYS A 149 14.75 13.79 21.51
N TYR A 150 14.93 13.25 20.30
CA TYR A 150 15.89 13.74 19.30
C TYR A 150 15.22 13.92 17.94
N ILE A 151 14.23 14.82 17.88
CA ILE A 151 13.35 15.02 16.71
C ILE A 151 14.15 15.28 15.43
N ASN A 152 15.10 16.22 15.46
CA ASN A 152 15.91 16.56 14.27
C ASN A 152 16.69 15.36 13.72
N LYS A 153 17.26 14.54 14.61
CA LYS A 153 17.97 13.31 14.22
C LYS A 153 17.00 12.27 13.65
N ALA A 154 15.83 12.11 14.27
CA ALA A 154 14.80 11.18 13.80
C ALA A 154 14.26 11.57 12.41
N VAL A 155 13.99 12.86 12.19
CA VAL A 155 13.58 13.41 10.88
C VAL A 155 14.67 13.21 9.83
N SER A 156 15.94 13.50 10.15
CA SER A 156 17.07 13.30 9.23
C SER A 156 17.22 11.83 8.82
N LEU A 157 17.14 10.90 9.78
CA LEU A 157 17.16 9.47 9.50
C LEU A 157 15.96 9.03 8.65
N LYS A 158 14.78 9.61 8.89
CA LYS A 158 13.59 9.34 8.08
C LYS A 158 13.75 9.83 6.64
N LYS A 159 14.26 11.05 6.44
CA LYS A 159 14.58 11.58 5.09
C LYS A 159 15.53 10.65 4.34
N ARG A 160 16.60 10.18 4.99
CA ARG A 160 17.54 9.20 4.40
C ARG A 160 16.87 7.87 4.05
N TYR A 161 15.96 7.38 4.90
CA TYR A 161 15.23 6.14 4.63
C TYR A 161 14.27 6.27 3.45
N ILE A 162 13.49 7.38 3.38
CA ILE A 162 12.63 7.70 2.24
C ILE A 162 13.46 7.76 0.96
N GLN A 163 14.59 8.47 0.99
CA GLN A 163 15.48 8.58 -0.17
C GLN A 163 15.96 7.21 -0.67
N LYS A 164 16.35 6.30 0.24
CA LYS A 164 16.73 4.93 -0.13
C LYS A 164 15.58 4.12 -0.70
N ILE A 165 14.33 4.39 -0.34
CA ILE A 165 13.16 3.75 -0.97
C ILE A 165 12.98 4.29 -2.38
N ARG A 166 13.07 5.62 -2.56
CA ARG A 166 12.95 6.26 -3.88
C ARG A 166 13.99 5.74 -4.87
N GLU A 167 15.25 5.69 -4.47
CA GLU A 167 16.35 5.16 -5.29
C GLU A 167 16.11 3.71 -5.73
N GLU A 168 15.59 2.88 -4.82
CA GLU A 168 15.24 1.49 -5.13
C GLU A 168 14.09 1.42 -6.15
N ILE A 169 13.05 2.25 -5.98
CA ILE A 169 11.90 2.29 -6.90
C ILE A 169 12.35 2.77 -8.29
N ILE A 170 13.09 3.87 -8.37
CA ILE A 170 13.59 4.42 -9.63
C ILE A 170 14.46 3.39 -10.37
N SER A 171 15.41 2.78 -9.66
CA SER A 171 16.30 1.77 -10.24
C SER A 171 15.53 0.57 -10.80
N LYS A 172 14.49 0.10 -10.09
CA LYS A 172 13.67 -1.03 -10.54
C LYS A 172 12.64 -0.66 -11.60
N SER A 173 12.16 0.58 -11.61
CA SER A 173 11.24 1.08 -12.63
C SER A 173 11.94 1.20 -13.98
N GLN A 174 13.19 1.69 -14.01
CA GLN A 174 14.00 1.75 -15.23
C GLN A 174 14.22 0.36 -15.87
N GLY A 175 14.25 -0.69 -15.06
CA GLY A 175 14.32 -2.09 -15.52
C GLY A 175 12.95 -2.73 -15.81
N GLY A 176 11.85 -1.96 -15.79
CA GLY A 176 10.48 -2.45 -16.03
C GLY A 176 9.91 -3.34 -14.91
N LYS A 177 10.60 -3.48 -13.76
CA LYS A 177 10.21 -4.40 -12.69
C LYS A 177 9.14 -3.84 -11.76
N ILE A 178 9.09 -2.51 -11.62
CA ILE A 178 8.11 -1.81 -10.77
C ILE A 178 7.43 -0.74 -11.61
N GLU A 179 6.15 -0.92 -11.90
CA GLU A 179 5.37 0.08 -12.64
C GLU A 179 4.46 0.93 -11.75
N ARG A 180 4.05 0.44 -10.57
CA ARG A 180 3.15 1.17 -9.67
C ARG A 180 3.51 0.90 -8.22
N VAL A 181 3.41 1.92 -7.38
CA VAL A 181 3.78 1.82 -5.97
C VAL A 181 2.72 2.39 -5.06
N ILE A 182 2.52 1.70 -3.93
CA ILE A 182 1.81 2.22 -2.76
C ILE A 182 2.84 2.41 -1.65
N LEU A 183 2.94 3.62 -1.15
CA LEU A 183 3.81 4.01 -0.05
C LEU A 183 2.92 4.23 1.19
N LEU A 184 3.03 3.35 2.18
CA LEU A 184 2.30 3.48 3.44
C LEU A 184 3.05 4.38 4.42
N ALA A 185 2.38 5.40 4.94
CA ALA A 185 2.90 6.29 5.98
C ALA A 185 2.18 6.01 7.31
N GLU A 186 2.92 5.68 8.37
CA GLU A 186 2.32 5.36 9.68
C GLU A 186 1.83 6.60 10.44
N ASP A 187 2.31 7.79 10.08
CA ASP A 187 1.90 9.05 10.68
C ASP A 187 1.89 10.19 9.65
N LYS A 188 1.16 11.26 9.99
CA LYS A 188 1.01 12.45 9.14
C LYS A 188 2.35 13.14 8.89
N ALA A 189 3.24 13.19 9.87
CA ALA A 189 4.53 13.86 9.72
C ALA A 189 5.41 13.20 8.64
N VAL A 190 5.36 11.88 8.52
CA VAL A 190 6.06 11.13 7.46
C VAL A 190 5.43 11.36 6.10
N MET A 191 4.10 11.46 6.04
CA MET A 191 3.38 11.80 4.81
C MET A 191 3.73 13.21 4.33
N ASP A 192 3.72 14.19 5.23
CA ASP A 192 4.11 15.58 4.95
C ASP A 192 5.57 15.65 4.49
N LEU A 193 6.48 14.99 5.20
CA LEU A 193 7.91 14.90 4.84
C LEU A 193 8.13 14.31 3.44
N TYR A 194 7.34 13.30 3.07
CA TYR A 194 7.39 12.71 1.74
C TYR A 194 6.91 13.71 0.68
N ASN A 195 5.80 14.39 0.94
CA ASN A 195 5.17 15.35 0.03
C ASN A 195 6.00 16.64 -0.17
N GLU A 196 6.69 17.12 0.87
CA GLU A 196 7.61 18.27 0.79
C GLU A 196 8.71 18.07 -0.25
N SER A 197 9.11 16.82 -0.47
CA SER A 197 10.16 16.43 -1.41
C SER A 197 9.63 15.52 -2.51
N LEU A 198 8.36 15.69 -2.88
CA LEU A 198 7.72 14.88 -3.92
C LEU A 198 8.48 15.00 -5.24
N VAL A 199 8.89 13.86 -5.78
CA VAL A 199 9.64 13.75 -7.04
C VAL A 199 9.09 12.58 -7.85
N SER A 200 9.27 12.65 -9.17
CA SER A 200 8.96 11.59 -10.13
C SER A 200 9.76 10.33 -9.76
N LEU A 201 9.07 9.20 -9.62
CA LEU A 201 9.74 7.90 -9.46
C LEU A 201 9.84 7.14 -10.78
N ASN A 202 9.40 7.77 -11.87
CA ASN A 202 9.35 7.18 -13.21
C ASN A 202 8.50 5.92 -13.24
N VAL A 203 7.46 5.86 -12.42
CA VAL A 203 6.46 4.80 -12.38
C VAL A 203 5.19 5.29 -13.09
N LYS A 204 4.24 4.41 -13.40
CA LYS A 204 2.94 4.78 -13.93
C LYS A 204 2.03 5.43 -12.88
N GLU A 205 2.19 5.03 -11.62
CA GLU A 205 1.37 5.52 -10.51
C GLU A 205 2.13 5.46 -9.18
N GLN A 206 2.04 6.53 -8.39
CA GLN A 206 2.69 6.65 -7.09
C GLN A 206 1.71 7.13 -6.02
N LEU A 207 1.21 6.21 -5.21
CA LEU A 207 0.24 6.53 -4.16
C LEU A 207 0.92 6.63 -2.80
N ILE A 208 0.67 7.72 -2.08
CA ILE A 208 1.05 7.89 -0.67
C ILE A 208 -0.20 7.77 0.19
N ILE A 209 -0.28 6.73 1.01
CA ILE A 209 -1.52 6.34 1.71
C ILE A 209 -1.24 6.22 3.21
N PRO A 210 -2.11 6.74 4.09
CA PRO A 210 -1.95 6.54 5.53
C PRO A 210 -2.13 5.06 5.90
N TRP A 211 -1.29 4.53 6.78
CA TRP A 211 -1.46 3.20 7.36
C TRP A 211 -2.54 3.23 8.44
N GLN A 212 -3.78 3.44 8.01
CA GLN A 212 -5.00 3.49 8.82
C GLN A 212 -6.14 2.86 8.02
N ASP A 213 -7.26 2.54 8.67
CA ASP A 213 -8.36 1.82 8.02
C ASP A 213 -8.89 2.58 6.78
N LEU A 214 -9.02 3.92 6.87
CA LEU A 214 -9.38 4.77 5.71
C LEU A 214 -8.41 4.63 4.52
N GLY A 215 -7.12 4.46 4.78
CA GLY A 215 -6.13 4.23 3.73
C GLY A 215 -6.28 2.86 3.08
N PHE A 216 -6.54 1.82 3.88
CA PHE A 216 -6.82 0.49 3.34
C PHE A 216 -8.14 0.42 2.57
N ASP A 217 -9.15 1.19 2.98
CA ASP A 217 -10.40 1.34 2.23
C ASP A 217 -10.17 1.95 0.85
N LEU A 218 -9.34 3.01 0.76
CA LEU A 218 -8.95 3.59 -0.52
C LEU A 218 -8.22 2.58 -1.42
N ILE A 219 -7.27 1.81 -0.86
CA ILE A 219 -6.58 0.74 -1.62
C ILE A 219 -7.60 -0.26 -2.14
N ARG A 220 -8.54 -0.73 -1.31
CA ARG A 220 -9.58 -1.67 -1.75
C ARG A 220 -10.42 -1.10 -2.91
N LYS A 221 -10.81 0.17 -2.84
CA LYS A 221 -11.57 0.84 -3.90
C LYS A 221 -10.81 0.93 -5.22
N ILE A 222 -9.52 1.29 -5.17
CA ILE A 222 -8.63 1.30 -6.36
C ILE A 222 -8.55 -0.10 -6.99
N GLY A 223 -8.59 -1.14 -6.16
CA GLY A 223 -8.57 -2.52 -6.62
C GLY A 223 -9.88 -2.98 -7.24
N SER A 224 -11.02 -2.45 -6.78
CA SER A 224 -12.35 -2.91 -7.20
C SER A 224 -12.97 -2.11 -8.33
N GLU A 225 -12.54 -0.86 -8.54
CA GLU A 225 -13.20 0.06 -9.46
C GLU A 225 -12.19 0.75 -10.39
N ASN A 226 -12.65 1.18 -11.57
CA ASN A 226 -11.92 2.13 -12.39
C ASN A 226 -12.30 3.55 -11.94
N ILE A 227 -11.55 4.07 -10.97
CA ILE A 227 -11.81 5.39 -10.36
C ILE A 227 -11.72 6.49 -11.42
N GLU A 228 -10.74 6.40 -12.33
CA GLU A 228 -10.55 7.38 -13.39
C GLU A 228 -11.79 7.49 -14.28
N GLU A 229 -12.29 6.35 -14.77
CA GLU A 229 -13.51 6.29 -15.59
C GLU A 229 -14.74 6.80 -14.83
N LYS A 230 -14.90 6.39 -13.57
CA LYS A 230 -16.03 6.80 -12.72
C LYS A 230 -16.09 8.31 -12.54
N VAL A 231 -14.93 8.94 -12.34
CA VAL A 231 -14.81 10.39 -12.20
C VAL A 231 -15.10 11.10 -13.52
N MET A 232 -14.64 10.55 -14.65
CA MET A 232 -14.92 11.13 -15.97
C MET A 232 -16.40 11.08 -16.31
N GLY A 233 -17.04 9.92 -16.16
CA GLY A 233 -18.48 9.77 -16.43
C GLY A 233 -19.38 10.64 -15.54
N TYR A 234 -18.88 11.09 -14.39
CA TYR A 234 -19.59 12.08 -13.57
C TYR A 234 -19.48 13.51 -14.13
N LEU A 235 -18.35 13.88 -14.73
CA LEU A 235 -18.06 15.25 -15.16
C LEU A 235 -18.34 15.53 -16.64
N TYR A 236 -18.26 14.52 -17.49
CA TYR A 236 -18.28 14.67 -18.93
C TYR A 236 -19.13 13.59 -19.58
N GLU A 237 -19.94 14.00 -20.56
CA GLU A 237 -20.72 13.07 -21.40
C GLU A 237 -19.82 12.39 -22.45
N ASP A 238 -18.87 13.15 -23.02
CA ASP A 238 -17.91 12.67 -24.04
C ASP A 238 -16.47 13.00 -23.64
N TYR A 239 -15.58 12.03 -23.79
CA TYR A 239 -14.14 12.17 -23.57
C TYR A 239 -13.37 11.13 -24.39
N ASP A 240 -12.17 11.51 -24.82
CA ASP A 240 -11.32 10.71 -25.69
C ASP A 240 -10.03 10.28 -25.01
N SER A 241 -9.26 9.44 -25.70
CA SER A 241 -7.90 9.08 -25.31
C SER A 241 -7.02 10.33 -25.14
N PRO A 242 -6.10 10.34 -24.17
CA PRO A 242 -5.26 11.50 -23.88
C PRO A 242 -4.25 11.76 -25.00
N ASP A 243 -4.13 13.02 -25.44
CA ASP A 243 -3.06 13.44 -26.37
C ASP A 243 -1.72 13.63 -25.64
N TRP A 244 -1.79 13.95 -24.35
CA TRP A 244 -0.63 14.08 -23.48
C TRP A 244 -0.43 12.81 -22.65
N ALA A 245 0.75 12.21 -22.71
CA ALA A 245 1.06 10.91 -22.09
C ALA A 245 0.84 10.81 -20.57
N TYR A 246 0.65 11.94 -19.87
CA TYR A 246 0.40 12.00 -18.43
C TYR A 246 -1.01 12.51 -18.08
N ALA A 247 -1.85 12.78 -19.08
CA ALA A 247 -3.28 12.97 -18.90
C ALA A 247 -4.00 11.63 -18.87
N ASP A 248 -5.15 11.61 -18.20
CA ASP A 248 -6.04 10.46 -18.20
C ASP A 248 -6.92 10.47 -19.45
N TYR A 249 -7.42 11.65 -19.84
CA TYR A 249 -8.35 11.81 -20.96
C TYR A 249 -8.19 13.17 -21.64
N THR A 250 -8.70 13.26 -22.87
CA THR A 250 -8.88 14.52 -23.60
C THR A 250 -10.34 14.93 -23.61
N THR A 251 -10.62 16.20 -23.38
CA THR A 251 -11.97 16.79 -23.51
C THR A 251 -11.90 18.09 -24.31
N LYS A 252 -13.06 18.66 -24.65
CA LYS A 252 -13.15 19.99 -25.28
C LYS A 252 -12.49 21.10 -24.44
N GLU A 253 -12.38 20.91 -23.12
CA GLU A 253 -11.76 21.87 -22.23
C GLU A 253 -10.23 21.76 -22.17
N GLY A 254 -9.68 20.61 -22.58
CA GLY A 254 -8.26 20.32 -22.58
C GLY A 254 -7.94 18.90 -22.11
N GLN A 255 -6.67 18.71 -21.74
CA GLN A 255 -6.12 17.46 -21.23
C GLN A 255 -6.45 17.33 -19.74
N VAL A 256 -7.20 16.31 -19.37
CA VAL A 256 -7.71 16.09 -18.01
C VAL A 256 -6.77 15.19 -17.22
N VAL A 257 -6.39 15.63 -16.02
CA VAL A 257 -5.57 14.88 -15.06
C VAL A 257 -6.37 14.65 -13.79
N ILE A 258 -6.67 13.39 -13.49
CA ILE A 258 -7.47 12.97 -12.35
C ILE A 258 -6.54 12.73 -11.16
N LEU A 259 -6.74 13.52 -10.10
CA LEU A 259 -5.93 13.53 -8.87
C LEU A 259 -6.74 13.15 -7.62
N VAL A 260 -7.93 12.55 -7.76
CA VAL A 260 -8.77 12.16 -6.61
C VAL A 260 -8.07 11.20 -5.65
N THR A 261 -7.17 10.34 -6.16
CA THR A 261 -6.33 9.40 -5.39
C THR A 261 -5.01 10.01 -4.89
N ASN A 262 -4.74 11.30 -5.17
CA ASN A 262 -3.45 11.97 -4.93
C ASN A 262 -2.25 11.23 -5.54
N ASP A 263 -2.35 10.77 -6.80
CA ASP A 263 -1.21 10.21 -7.51
C ASP A 263 -0.05 11.22 -7.62
N GLY A 264 1.02 10.92 -6.89
CA GLY A 264 2.20 11.76 -6.79
C GLY A 264 2.95 11.89 -8.10
N GLU A 265 2.89 10.88 -8.98
CA GLU A 265 3.55 10.94 -10.28
C GLU A 265 2.87 12.00 -11.16
N LYS A 266 1.54 11.94 -11.27
CA LYS A 266 0.75 12.96 -11.99
C LYS A 266 0.95 14.36 -11.44
N ILE A 267 0.96 14.54 -10.11
CA ILE A 267 1.23 15.84 -9.48
C ILE A 267 2.57 16.41 -9.95
N VAL A 268 3.63 15.59 -9.97
CA VAL A 268 4.96 16.03 -10.42
C VAL A 268 4.94 16.40 -11.90
N LYS A 269 4.28 15.62 -12.75
CA LYS A 269 4.20 15.87 -14.20
C LYS A 269 3.41 17.14 -14.53
N VAL A 270 2.33 17.40 -13.80
CA VAL A 270 1.57 18.66 -13.92
C VAL A 270 2.47 19.85 -13.57
N LYS A 271 3.22 19.79 -12.46
CA LYS A 271 4.17 20.86 -12.09
C LYS A 271 5.24 21.08 -13.15
N GLN A 272 5.83 20.00 -13.66
CA GLN A 272 6.84 20.07 -14.72
C GLN A 272 6.27 20.71 -15.99
N SER A 273 5.07 20.33 -16.40
CA SER A 273 4.39 20.91 -17.56
C SER A 273 4.12 22.41 -17.37
N GLN A 274 3.68 22.84 -16.19
CA GLN A 274 3.48 24.26 -15.89
C GLN A 274 4.78 25.05 -16.00
N MET A 275 5.89 24.52 -15.48
CA MET A 275 7.20 25.17 -15.58
C MET A 275 7.65 25.33 -17.03
N ILE A 276 7.49 24.28 -17.85
CA ILE A 276 7.83 24.29 -19.27
C ILE A 276 6.97 25.28 -20.05
N ASN A 277 5.64 25.26 -19.84
CA ASN A 277 4.70 26.17 -20.50
C ASN A 277 5.01 27.65 -20.17
N ARG A 278 5.32 27.94 -18.90
CA ARG A 278 5.75 29.29 -18.47
C ARG A 278 7.06 29.71 -19.14
N TYR A 279 8.04 28.83 -19.20
CA TYR A 279 9.34 29.12 -19.81
C TYR A 279 9.22 29.38 -21.32
N ASN A 280 8.45 28.55 -22.02
CA ASN A 280 8.29 28.64 -23.48
C ASN A 280 7.24 29.69 -23.91
N ARG A 281 6.47 30.27 -22.98
CA ARG A 281 5.30 31.12 -23.27
C ARG A 281 4.29 30.43 -24.21
N THR A 282 4.04 29.15 -23.97
CA THR A 282 3.13 28.33 -24.77
C THR A 282 2.06 27.70 -23.90
N ASP A 283 0.84 27.58 -24.41
CA ASP A 283 -0.24 26.77 -23.82
C ASP A 283 -0.46 25.49 -24.63
N LYS A 284 0.63 24.82 -25.03
CA LYS A 284 0.57 23.65 -25.92
C LYS A 284 -0.40 22.58 -25.43
N PHE A 285 -0.51 22.43 -24.11
CA PHE A 285 -1.53 21.59 -23.46
C PHE A 285 -2.27 22.41 -22.41
N LYS A 286 -3.54 22.73 -22.68
CA LYS A 286 -4.44 23.27 -21.67
C LYS A 286 -4.78 22.15 -20.70
N LEU A 287 -4.27 22.22 -19.47
CA LEU A 287 -4.47 21.20 -18.44
C LEU A 287 -5.69 21.53 -17.57
N VAL A 288 -6.51 20.52 -17.33
CA VAL A 288 -7.63 20.56 -16.37
C VAL A 288 -7.35 19.53 -15.28
N VAL A 289 -7.22 19.99 -14.04
CA VAL A 289 -7.04 19.10 -12.89
C VAL A 289 -8.41 18.74 -12.31
N VAL A 290 -8.67 17.46 -12.09
CA VAL A 290 -9.87 16.98 -11.40
C VAL A 290 -9.48 16.44 -10.04
N CYS A 291 -10.12 16.91 -8.98
CA CYS A 291 -9.87 16.47 -7.60
C CYS A 291 -11.15 16.33 -6.80
N LEU A 292 -11.06 15.84 -5.57
CA LEU A 292 -12.19 15.85 -4.65
C LEU A 292 -12.45 17.28 -4.14
N GLU A 293 -13.69 17.58 -3.74
CA GLU A 293 -14.06 18.83 -3.09
C GLU A 293 -13.16 19.15 -1.88
N SER A 294 -12.90 18.17 -1.01
CA SER A 294 -11.99 18.32 0.14
C SER A 294 -10.55 18.68 -0.25
N GLN A 295 -10.12 18.39 -1.48
CA GLN A 295 -8.77 18.62 -1.99
C GLN A 295 -8.61 19.95 -2.72
N TYR A 296 -9.72 20.63 -3.05
CA TYR A 296 -9.72 21.85 -3.85
C TYR A 296 -8.77 22.92 -3.31
N GLY A 297 -8.86 23.26 -2.02
CA GLY A 297 -8.04 24.30 -1.41
C GLY A 297 -6.54 23.99 -1.40
N LYS A 298 -6.15 22.71 -1.40
CA LYS A 298 -4.75 22.29 -1.57
C LYS A 298 -4.32 22.50 -3.02
N PHE A 299 -5.04 21.93 -3.97
CA PHE A 299 -4.63 21.97 -5.38
C PHE A 299 -4.77 23.36 -6.01
N LYS A 300 -5.68 24.21 -5.53
CA LYS A 300 -5.76 25.59 -6.00
C LYS A 300 -4.53 26.41 -5.63
N ARG A 301 -3.93 26.16 -4.45
CA ARG A 301 -2.64 26.75 -4.05
C ARG A 301 -1.47 26.15 -4.79
N GLU A 302 -1.53 24.86 -5.09
CA GLU A 302 -0.45 24.14 -5.77
C GLU A 302 -0.39 24.41 -7.28
N PHE A 303 -1.56 24.64 -7.90
CA PHE A 303 -1.76 24.80 -9.34
C PHE A 303 -2.54 26.08 -9.68
N GLU A 304 -2.11 27.23 -9.16
CA GLU A 304 -2.85 28.51 -9.22
C GLU A 304 -3.42 28.86 -10.60
N ASN A 305 -2.66 28.57 -11.66
CA ASN A 305 -2.96 28.93 -13.06
C ASN A 305 -3.72 27.84 -13.85
N LEU A 306 -4.09 26.71 -13.24
CA LEU A 306 -4.85 25.66 -13.94
C LEU A 306 -6.34 25.76 -13.64
N ALA A 307 -7.14 25.28 -14.59
CA ALA A 307 -8.53 24.97 -14.34
C ALA A 307 -8.58 23.76 -13.39
N ILE A 308 -9.38 23.90 -12.33
CA ILE A 308 -9.60 22.83 -11.36
C ILE A 308 -11.09 22.55 -11.31
N LYS A 309 -11.47 21.30 -11.58
CA LYS A 309 -12.81 20.78 -11.35
C LYS A 309 -12.83 19.87 -10.15
N THR A 310 -13.96 19.86 -9.46
CA THR A 310 -14.17 19.04 -8.28
C THR A 310 -15.26 18.02 -8.51
N VAL A 311 -15.12 16.87 -7.87
CA VAL A 311 -16.17 15.87 -7.70
C VAL A 311 -16.43 15.64 -6.21
N PRO A 312 -17.64 15.22 -5.81
CA PRO A 312 -17.97 14.98 -4.42
C PRO A 312 -17.04 13.93 -3.80
N ASP A 313 -16.69 14.09 -2.52
CA ASP A 313 -15.87 13.10 -1.79
C ASP A 313 -16.51 11.70 -1.77
N SER A 314 -17.84 11.61 -1.86
CA SER A 314 -18.60 10.36 -1.90
C SER A 314 -18.41 9.54 -3.18
N ILE A 315 -17.79 10.10 -4.22
CA ILE A 315 -17.49 9.36 -5.45
C ILE A 315 -16.46 8.25 -5.22
N LEU A 316 -15.61 8.41 -4.19
CA LEU A 316 -14.70 7.40 -3.69
C LEU A 316 -15.41 6.59 -2.62
#